data_AF-C4Y7C6-F1
#
_entry.id   AF-C4Y7C6-F1
#
_cell.length_a   1.000
_cell.length_b   1.000
_cell.length_c   1.000
_cell.angle_alpha   90.00
_cell.angle_beta   90.00
_cell.angle_gamma   90.00
#
_symmetry.space_group_name_H-M   'P 1'
#
loop_
_entity.id
_entity.type
_entity.pdbx_description
1 polymer ?
#
loop_
_entity_poly.entity_id
_entity_poly.type
_entity_poly.pdbx_seq_one_letter_code
_entity_poly.pdbx_strand_id
1 'polypeptide(L)'
;MSTAGRLVFCKRFSSLSRCWSAYNAPKRTTLTDLRKLYAENTPISVATAWDALTGRITEKSGIDITLVGDSFAMVSSGFEDTNELELEEMIFHARAVTRGNSTSFLVADMPFGTFELSDSQAVETAIRLVKEARVQAVKIEGGKDITPTIRRIVGAGVPVMGHVGLTPQKHNTFGGYKVQGGSFERAKEILDDCRALEEAGVFSIVLECVPNKLAELATASVNVPTIGIGAGPSVSGQVLVLADMLGMNDKAPAKFVKQYMNFFDQATAAVAQYKTDVQERAFPDPNEHGYKMKSSVLQEIKAYMEK
;
A
#
# COMPACT_ATOMS: atom_id res chain seq x y z
N MET A 1 -35.35 -64.87 5.11
CA MET A 1 -35.06 -63.42 4.94
C MET A 1 -34.09 -62.99 6.02
N SER A 2 -32.80 -62.85 5.71
CA SER A 2 -31.88 -61.99 6.46
C SER A 2 -30.60 -61.85 5.63
N THR A 3 -30.42 -60.66 5.06
CA THR A 3 -29.29 -60.26 4.23
C THR A 3 -28.14 -59.80 5.13
N ALA A 4 -27.00 -60.50 5.06
CA ALA A 4 -25.76 -60.09 5.71
C ALA A 4 -25.11 -58.94 4.91
N GLY A 5 -25.26 -57.71 5.39
CA GLY A 5 -24.56 -56.53 4.84
C GLY A 5 -23.12 -56.47 5.32
N ARG A 6 -22.16 -56.55 4.39
CA ARG A 6 -20.75 -56.20 4.63
C ARG A 6 -20.61 -54.68 4.75
N LEU A 7 -20.22 -54.20 5.93
CA LEU A 7 -19.76 -52.82 6.11
C LEU A 7 -18.35 -52.68 5.48
N VAL A 8 -18.25 -51.89 4.40
CA VAL A 8 -16.96 -51.44 3.85
C VAL A 8 -16.54 -50.19 4.62
N PHE A 9 -15.48 -50.30 5.42
CA PHE A 9 -14.86 -49.15 6.07
C PHE A 9 -14.06 -48.35 5.03
N CYS A 10 -14.68 -47.35 4.43
CA CYS A 10 -13.99 -46.36 3.60
C CYS A 10 -13.24 -45.39 4.52
N LYS A 11 -11.92 -45.55 4.66
CA LYS A 11 -11.06 -44.57 5.33
C LYS A 11 -11.06 -43.28 4.51
N ARG A 12 -11.90 -42.31 4.90
CA ARG A 12 -11.78 -40.91 4.46
C ARG A 12 -10.46 -40.37 5.02
N PHE A 13 -9.46 -40.22 4.16
CA PHE A 13 -8.31 -39.37 4.46
C PHE A 13 -8.81 -37.92 4.52
N SER A 14 -8.70 -37.27 5.68
CA SER A 14 -9.03 -35.86 5.81
C SER A 14 -8.04 -35.04 4.99
N SER A 15 -8.53 -34.24 4.04
CA SER A 15 -7.75 -33.30 3.24
C SER A 15 -7.38 -32.01 4.00
N LEU A 16 -7.25 -32.07 5.32
CA LEU A 16 -6.83 -30.92 6.11
C LEU A 16 -5.34 -30.70 5.88
N SER A 17 -5.02 -29.66 5.11
CA SER A 17 -3.70 -29.10 4.97
C SER A 17 -3.13 -28.82 6.37
N ARG A 18 -2.16 -29.63 6.80
CA ARG A 18 -1.41 -29.38 8.04
C ARG A 18 -0.63 -28.07 7.85
N CYS A 19 -1.00 -27.05 8.61
CA CYS A 19 -0.19 -25.85 8.77
C CYS A 19 0.98 -26.17 9.71
N TRP A 20 2.21 -26.11 9.21
CA TRP A 20 3.45 -26.37 9.94
C TRP A 20 4.09 -25.08 10.48
N SER A 21 3.31 -24.16 11.07
CA SER A 21 3.87 -22.96 11.68
C SER A 21 3.90 -23.10 13.20
N ALA A 22 5.09 -22.92 13.80
CA ALA A 22 5.27 -22.84 15.25
C ALA A 22 4.81 -21.47 15.84
N TYR A 23 4.34 -20.55 15.01
CA TYR A 23 3.93 -19.20 15.39
C TYR A 23 2.42 -19.00 15.22
N ASN A 24 1.74 -18.64 16.32
CA ASN A 24 0.33 -18.19 16.35
C ASN A 24 0.17 -16.73 15.90
N ALA A 25 0.99 -16.26 14.95
CA ALA A 25 0.85 -14.93 14.39
C ALA A 25 -0.35 -14.89 13.41
N PRO A 26 -1.04 -13.74 13.26
CA PRO A 26 -1.99 -13.54 12.18
C PRO A 26 -1.36 -13.94 10.83
N LYS A 27 -2.08 -14.72 10.02
CA LYS A 27 -1.56 -15.18 8.72
C LYS A 27 -1.44 -13.96 7.80
N ARG A 28 -0.21 -13.57 7.48
CA ARG A 28 0.06 -12.55 6.45
C ARG A 28 -0.31 -13.09 5.06
N THR A 29 -0.98 -12.27 4.25
CA THR A 29 -1.20 -12.49 2.82
C THR A 29 0.15 -12.76 2.15
N THR A 30 0.20 -13.79 1.33
CA THR A 30 1.41 -14.22 0.62
C THR A 30 1.24 -14.04 -0.89
N LEU A 31 2.33 -14.14 -1.65
CA LEU A 31 2.26 -14.23 -3.11
C LEU A 31 1.36 -15.38 -3.59
N THR A 32 1.29 -16.49 -2.85
CA THR A 32 0.39 -17.61 -3.18
C THR A 32 -1.07 -17.21 -3.04
N ASP A 33 -1.41 -16.44 -2.00
CA ASP A 33 -2.77 -15.94 -1.80
C ASP A 33 -3.14 -14.92 -2.92
N LEU A 34 -2.21 -14.03 -3.31
CA LEU A 34 -2.43 -13.08 -4.42
C LEU A 34 -2.60 -13.79 -5.77
N ARG A 35 -1.79 -14.81 -6.06
CA ARG A 35 -1.93 -15.64 -7.26
C ARG A 35 -3.27 -16.38 -7.28
N LYS A 36 -3.77 -16.79 -6.11
CA LYS A 36 -5.08 -17.41 -5.98
C LYS A 36 -6.19 -16.42 -6.34
N LEU A 37 -6.15 -15.19 -5.81
CA LEU A 37 -7.12 -14.14 -6.16
C LEU A 37 -7.15 -13.91 -7.67
N TYR A 38 -5.96 -13.79 -8.29
CA TYR A 38 -5.83 -13.61 -9.73
C TYR A 38 -6.42 -14.79 -10.52
N ALA A 39 -6.09 -16.03 -10.16
CA ALA A 39 -6.62 -17.23 -10.83
C ALA A 39 -8.15 -17.38 -10.68
N GLU A 40 -8.71 -16.88 -9.58
CA GLU A 40 -10.15 -16.86 -9.30
C GLU A 40 -10.85 -15.63 -9.90
N ASN A 41 -10.14 -14.77 -10.64
CA ASN A 41 -10.62 -13.49 -11.17
C ASN A 41 -11.23 -12.57 -10.08
N THR A 42 -10.73 -12.69 -8.84
CA THR A 42 -11.11 -11.79 -7.75
C THR A 42 -10.19 -10.57 -7.79
N PRO A 43 -10.74 -9.33 -7.93
CA PRO A 43 -9.91 -8.14 -8.02
C PRO A 43 -9.03 -7.92 -6.78
N ILE A 44 -7.76 -7.62 -7.01
CA ILE A 44 -6.79 -7.36 -5.93
C ILE A 44 -6.91 -5.90 -5.48
N SER A 45 -7.16 -5.70 -4.19
CA SER A 45 -7.22 -4.37 -3.58
C SER A 45 -5.85 -3.91 -3.09
N VAL A 46 -5.45 -2.71 -3.52
CA VAL A 46 -4.19 -2.09 -3.11
C VAL A 46 -4.48 -0.69 -2.58
N ALA A 47 -3.88 -0.33 -1.44
CA ALA A 47 -3.97 1.01 -0.88
C ALA A 47 -2.61 1.42 -0.31
N THR A 48 -2.27 2.70 -0.44
CA THR A 48 -1.01 3.18 0.14
C THR A 48 -1.08 3.32 1.67
N ALA A 49 0.07 3.29 2.33
CA ALA A 49 0.22 3.66 3.73
C ALA A 49 1.64 4.18 3.96
N TRP A 50 1.83 5.02 4.99
CA TRP A 50 3.14 5.64 5.29
C TRP A 50 3.50 5.61 6.78
N ASP A 51 2.58 5.23 7.67
CA ASP A 51 2.85 5.16 9.10
C ASP A 51 2.09 3.99 9.78
N ALA A 52 2.21 3.89 11.11
CA ALA A 52 1.56 2.82 11.86
C ALA A 52 0.02 2.98 11.92
N LEU A 53 -0.51 4.19 11.79
CA LEU A 53 -1.95 4.44 11.84
C LEU A 53 -2.61 4.08 10.51
N THR A 54 -2.06 4.57 9.40
CA THR A 54 -2.47 4.22 8.04
C THR A 54 -2.23 2.74 7.73
N GLY A 55 -1.12 2.16 8.23
CA GLY A 55 -0.90 0.72 8.21
C GLY A 55 -2.01 -0.05 8.93
N ARG A 56 -2.45 0.41 10.10
CA ARG A 56 -3.56 -0.22 10.84
C ARG A 56 -4.91 -0.06 10.11
N ILE A 57 -5.15 1.09 9.49
CA ILE A 57 -6.38 1.35 8.71
C ILE A 57 -6.47 0.38 7.53
N THR A 58 -5.38 0.21 6.78
CA THR A 58 -5.34 -0.73 5.64
C THR A 58 -5.47 -2.19 6.09
N GLU A 59 -4.82 -2.58 7.20
CA GLU A 59 -5.01 -3.90 7.82
C GLU A 59 -6.48 -4.16 8.17
N LYS A 60 -7.10 -3.24 8.94
CA LYS A 60 -8.47 -3.42 9.43
C LYS A 60 -9.52 -3.38 8.33
N SER A 61 -9.21 -2.71 7.22
CA SER A 61 -10.06 -2.68 6.03
C SER A 61 -9.94 -3.95 5.18
N GLY A 62 -9.02 -4.86 5.49
CA GLY A 62 -8.84 -6.10 4.73
C GLY A 62 -8.20 -5.89 3.35
N ILE A 63 -7.36 -4.86 3.19
CA ILE A 63 -6.64 -4.59 1.94
C ILE A 63 -5.63 -5.72 1.67
N ASP A 64 -5.62 -6.24 0.44
CA ASP A 64 -4.77 -7.37 0.04
C ASP A 64 -3.29 -6.97 0.03
N ILE A 65 -2.98 -5.83 -0.58
CA ILE A 65 -1.63 -5.26 -0.69
C ILE A 65 -1.59 -3.86 -0.09
N THR A 66 -0.73 -3.64 0.90
CA THR A 66 -0.43 -2.30 1.40
C THR A 66 0.88 -1.83 0.78
N LEU A 67 0.80 -0.74 0.01
CA LEU A 67 1.94 -0.15 -0.68
C LEU A 67 2.51 1.03 0.12
N VAL A 68 3.76 0.93 0.54
CA VAL A 68 4.53 2.07 1.06
C VAL A 68 5.13 2.77 -0.15
N GLY A 69 4.31 3.61 -0.78
CA GLY A 69 4.65 4.26 -2.03
C GLY A 69 5.31 5.61 -1.80
N ASP A 70 6.27 5.98 -2.64
CA ASP A 70 7.00 7.26 -2.59
C ASP A 70 6.08 8.50 -2.65
N SER A 71 4.84 8.34 -3.14
CA SER A 71 3.74 9.32 -3.03
C SER A 71 3.57 9.99 -1.65
N PHE A 72 3.99 9.35 -0.55
CA PHE A 72 3.95 9.97 0.78
C PHE A 72 4.85 11.21 0.88
N ALA A 73 5.91 11.31 0.07
CA ALA A 73 6.73 12.50 -0.07
C ALA A 73 5.86 13.75 -0.28
N MET A 74 4.90 13.66 -1.21
CA MET A 74 4.01 14.76 -1.52
C MET A 74 2.84 14.86 -0.53
N VAL A 75 2.14 13.75 -0.25
CA VAL A 75 0.88 13.81 0.51
C VAL A 75 1.04 13.87 2.03
N SER A 76 2.22 13.53 2.56
CA SER A 76 2.50 13.51 4.00
C SER A 76 3.71 14.35 4.39
N SER A 77 4.77 14.38 3.57
CA SER A 77 6.00 15.13 3.90
C SER A 77 6.02 16.54 3.29
N GLY A 78 5.12 16.83 2.34
CA GLY A 78 4.99 18.14 1.72
C GLY A 78 6.05 18.48 0.67
N PHE A 79 6.77 17.49 0.15
CA PHE A 79 7.69 17.68 -0.98
C PHE A 79 6.93 18.06 -2.25
N GLU A 80 7.61 18.77 -3.16
CA GLU A 80 6.99 19.19 -4.42
C GLU A 80 6.82 18.01 -5.39
N ASP A 81 7.73 17.04 -5.32
CA ASP A 81 7.70 15.79 -6.07
C ASP A 81 8.21 14.61 -5.24
N THR A 82 8.29 13.42 -5.85
CA THR A 82 8.73 12.18 -5.20
C THR A 82 10.25 11.95 -5.26
N ASN A 83 11.00 12.77 -6.00
CA ASN A 83 12.42 12.56 -6.26
C ASN A 83 13.32 13.02 -5.12
N GLU A 84 12.83 13.89 -4.24
CA GLU A 84 13.52 14.32 -3.02
C GLU A 84 13.62 13.23 -1.96
N LEU A 85 12.88 12.12 -2.12
CA LEU A 85 12.76 11.09 -1.10
C LEU A 85 13.99 10.19 -1.03
N GLU A 86 14.63 10.15 0.14
CA GLU A 86 15.80 9.31 0.38
C GLU A 86 15.42 7.88 0.81
N LEU A 87 16.34 6.93 0.58
CA LEU A 87 16.14 5.52 0.97
C LEU A 87 15.88 5.34 2.47
N GLU A 88 16.56 6.13 3.31
CA GLU A 88 16.40 6.03 4.77
C GLU A 88 15.00 6.45 5.24
N GLU A 89 14.40 7.44 4.56
CA GLU A 89 13.03 7.89 4.83
C GLU A 89 12.04 6.80 4.41
N MET A 90 12.21 6.22 3.22
CA MET A 90 11.42 5.07 2.76
C MET A 90 11.49 3.90 3.76
N ILE A 91 12.69 3.54 4.23
CA ILE A 91 12.87 2.49 5.23
C ILE A 91 12.14 2.85 6.53
N PHE A 92 12.26 4.09 7.02
CA PHE A 92 11.58 4.53 8.23
C PHE A 92 10.06 4.38 8.13
N HIS A 93 9.46 4.89 7.05
CA HIS A 93 8.02 4.82 6.81
C HIS A 93 7.56 3.37 6.63
N ALA A 94 8.28 2.54 5.87
CA ALA A 94 7.94 1.13 5.71
C ALA A 94 8.03 0.32 7.01
N ARG A 95 9.00 0.64 7.89
CA ARG A 95 9.05 0.08 9.26
C ARG A 95 7.85 0.49 10.09
N ALA A 96 7.40 1.74 9.96
CA ALA A 96 6.22 2.23 10.67
C ALA A 96 4.95 1.51 10.22
N VAL A 97 4.74 1.37 8.91
CA VAL A 97 3.62 0.61 8.33
C VAL A 97 3.66 -0.84 8.79
N THR A 98 4.82 -1.49 8.77
CA THR A 98 4.95 -2.90 9.19
C THR A 98 4.62 -3.10 10.68
N ARG A 99 4.81 -2.08 11.54
CA ARG A 99 4.35 -2.13 12.94
C ARG A 99 2.82 -2.01 13.07
N GLY A 100 2.17 -1.33 12.14
CA GLY A 100 0.71 -1.15 12.10
C GLY A 100 -0.03 -2.24 11.33
N ASN A 101 0.65 -2.96 10.43
CA ASN A 101 0.06 -3.95 9.52
C ASN A 101 0.82 -5.29 9.55
N SER A 102 0.18 -6.27 10.17
CA SER A 102 0.63 -7.64 10.35
C SER A 102 0.07 -8.63 9.32
N THR A 103 -1.00 -8.27 8.58
CA THR A 103 -1.73 -9.21 7.72
C THR A 103 -1.64 -8.94 6.22
N SER A 104 -1.61 -7.70 5.75
CA SER A 104 -1.56 -7.41 4.30
C SER A 104 -0.22 -7.82 3.70
N PHE A 105 -0.16 -8.04 2.39
CA PHE A 105 1.12 -8.19 1.68
C PHE A 105 1.76 -6.81 1.53
N LEU A 106 2.94 -6.59 2.11
CA LEU A 106 3.58 -5.26 2.11
C LEU A 106 4.54 -5.14 0.94
N VAL A 107 4.36 -4.07 0.16
CA VAL A 107 5.25 -3.64 -0.92
C VAL A 107 5.81 -2.28 -0.54
N ALA A 108 7.11 -2.02 -0.74
CA ALA A 108 7.66 -0.67 -0.66
C ALA A 108 8.21 -0.23 -2.02
N ASP A 109 8.06 1.05 -2.34
CA ASP A 109 8.74 1.61 -3.49
C ASP A 109 10.25 1.64 -3.30
N MET A 110 10.97 1.46 -4.40
CA MET A 110 12.37 1.86 -4.50
C MET A 110 12.38 3.34 -4.92
N PRO A 111 12.86 4.26 -4.07
CA PRO A 111 12.90 5.68 -4.41
C PRO A 111 13.81 5.97 -5.60
N PHE A 112 13.57 7.09 -6.28
CA PHE A 112 14.43 7.57 -7.34
C PHE A 112 15.90 7.68 -6.88
N GLY A 113 16.85 7.31 -7.75
CA GLY A 113 18.29 7.34 -7.46
C GLY A 113 18.81 6.11 -6.70
N THR A 114 17.95 5.18 -6.31
CA THR A 114 18.32 3.99 -5.52
C THR A 114 18.47 2.71 -6.34
N PHE A 115 18.17 2.74 -7.64
CA PHE A 115 18.21 1.57 -8.51
C PHE A 115 18.77 1.83 -9.92
N GLU A 116 18.98 3.09 -10.30
CA GLU A 116 19.31 3.52 -11.65
C GLU A 116 20.82 3.50 -11.91
N LEU A 117 21.67 3.56 -10.87
CA LEU A 117 23.12 3.64 -11.06
C LEU A 117 23.73 2.30 -11.49
N SER A 118 23.25 1.19 -10.94
CA SER A 118 23.70 -0.15 -11.31
C SER A 118 22.78 -1.26 -10.79
N ASP A 119 22.82 -2.42 -11.43
CA ASP A 119 22.19 -3.65 -10.96
C ASP A 119 22.53 -3.98 -9.49
N SER A 120 23.80 -3.79 -9.11
CA SER A 120 24.28 -4.08 -7.74
C SER A 120 23.65 -3.15 -6.71
N GLN A 121 23.57 -1.85 -7.01
CA GLN A 121 22.90 -0.87 -6.14
C GLN A 121 21.42 -1.24 -5.96
N ALA A 122 20.72 -1.54 -7.06
CA ALA A 122 19.30 -1.88 -6.99
C ALA A 122 19.04 -3.14 -6.15
N VAL A 123 19.87 -4.18 -6.29
CA VAL A 123 19.80 -5.39 -5.47
C VAL A 123 20.07 -5.08 -3.99
N GLU A 124 21.07 -4.25 -3.68
CA GLU A 124 21.36 -3.82 -2.32
C GLU A 124 20.16 -3.09 -1.71
N THR A 125 19.62 -2.08 -2.41
CA THR A 125 18.43 -1.33 -1.99
C THR A 125 17.24 -2.27 -1.72
N ALA A 126 16.95 -3.19 -2.63
CA ALA A 126 15.84 -4.13 -2.48
C ALA A 126 16.03 -5.05 -1.25
N ILE A 127 17.26 -5.53 -1.02
CA ILE A 127 17.61 -6.31 0.16
C ILE A 127 17.46 -5.49 1.43
N ARG A 128 17.87 -4.22 1.44
CA ARG A 128 17.70 -3.32 2.59
C ARG A 128 16.22 -3.10 2.92
N LEU A 129 15.37 -2.84 1.94
CA LEU A 129 13.92 -2.71 2.16
C LEU A 129 13.32 -3.99 2.78
N VAL A 130 13.70 -5.18 2.29
CA VAL A 130 13.23 -6.44 2.87
C VAL A 130 13.77 -6.67 4.28
N LYS A 131 15.07 -6.43 4.53
CA LYS A 131 15.72 -6.74 5.81
C LYS A 131 15.40 -5.72 6.90
N GLU A 132 15.52 -4.45 6.59
CA GLU A 132 15.41 -3.34 7.54
C GLU A 132 13.97 -2.89 7.68
N ALA A 133 13.24 -2.78 6.57
CA ALA A 133 11.84 -2.37 6.56
C ALA A 133 10.83 -3.52 6.71
N ARG A 134 11.25 -4.78 6.50
CA ARG A 134 10.44 -5.99 6.69
C ARG A 134 9.24 -6.08 5.74
N VAL A 135 9.34 -5.47 4.57
CA VAL A 135 8.38 -5.66 3.46
C VAL A 135 8.59 -7.00 2.76
N GLN A 136 7.56 -7.48 2.05
CA GLN A 136 7.61 -8.75 1.34
C GLN A 136 8.07 -8.61 -0.12
N ALA A 137 7.99 -7.40 -0.67
CA ALA A 137 8.30 -7.10 -2.06
C ALA A 137 8.68 -5.64 -2.23
N VAL A 138 9.22 -5.32 -3.41
CA VAL A 138 9.52 -3.95 -3.83
C VAL A 138 8.73 -3.57 -5.08
N LYS A 139 8.41 -2.29 -5.26
CA LYS A 139 7.90 -1.72 -6.52
C LYS A 139 9.01 -0.88 -7.17
N ILE A 140 9.13 -1.00 -8.49
CA ILE A 140 10.14 -0.29 -9.30
C ILE A 140 9.49 0.32 -10.54
N GLU A 141 9.88 1.55 -10.86
CA GLU A 141 9.38 2.28 -12.02
C GLU A 141 10.30 2.07 -13.23
N GLY A 142 9.71 1.70 -14.36
CA GLY A 142 10.47 1.49 -15.59
C GLY A 142 9.87 0.38 -16.45
N GLY A 143 10.21 0.42 -17.74
CA GLY A 143 9.74 -0.53 -18.72
C GLY A 143 10.82 -1.52 -19.08
N LYS A 144 10.98 -1.75 -20.39
CA LYS A 144 12.00 -2.64 -20.94
C LYS A 144 13.43 -2.27 -20.51
N ASP A 145 13.70 -0.97 -20.31
CA ASP A 145 15.01 -0.42 -19.93
C ASP A 145 15.55 -0.98 -18.61
N ILE A 146 14.68 -1.26 -17.64
CA ILE A 146 15.07 -1.72 -16.29
C ILE A 146 14.98 -3.25 -16.11
N THR A 147 14.62 -3.99 -17.16
CA THR A 147 14.45 -5.45 -17.08
C THR A 147 15.70 -6.23 -16.66
N PRO A 148 16.95 -5.85 -17.03
CA PRO A 148 18.15 -6.52 -16.50
C PRO A 148 18.23 -6.39 -14.96
N THR A 149 18.00 -5.20 -14.43
CA THR A 149 17.97 -4.90 -13.00
C THR A 149 16.91 -5.72 -12.28
N ILE A 150 15.69 -5.77 -12.81
CA ILE A 150 14.59 -6.57 -12.24
C ILE A 150 14.96 -8.04 -12.15
N ARG A 151 15.55 -8.62 -13.21
CA ARG A 151 16.00 -10.02 -13.19
C ARG A 151 17.02 -10.28 -12.09
N ARG A 152 17.88 -9.32 -11.78
CA ARG A 152 18.86 -9.42 -10.68
C ARG A 152 18.18 -9.40 -9.31
N ILE A 153 17.23 -8.49 -9.10
CA ILE A 153 16.46 -8.39 -7.84
C ILE A 153 15.64 -9.67 -7.61
N VAL A 154 14.92 -10.13 -8.64
CA VAL A 154 14.15 -11.38 -8.61
C VAL A 154 15.07 -12.57 -8.38
N GLY A 155 16.23 -12.61 -9.03
CA GLY A 155 17.25 -13.65 -8.84
C GLY A 155 17.84 -13.69 -7.43
N ALA A 156 17.85 -12.55 -6.72
CA ALA A 156 18.21 -12.48 -5.31
C ALA A 156 17.07 -12.93 -4.35
N GLY A 157 15.92 -13.30 -4.90
CA GLY A 157 14.77 -13.79 -4.14
C GLY A 157 13.82 -12.70 -3.64
N VAL A 158 13.96 -11.46 -4.12
CA VAL A 158 13.04 -10.36 -3.77
C VAL A 158 11.95 -10.24 -4.82
N PRO A 159 10.66 -10.41 -4.48
CA PRO A 159 9.57 -10.20 -5.42
C PRO A 159 9.46 -8.74 -5.86
N VAL A 160 9.22 -8.53 -7.16
CA VAL A 160 9.13 -7.20 -7.76
C VAL A 160 7.74 -6.97 -8.35
N MET A 161 7.13 -5.84 -7.99
CA MET A 161 5.99 -5.24 -8.68
C MET A 161 6.54 -4.22 -9.68
N GLY A 162 6.32 -4.44 -10.98
CA GLY A 162 6.72 -3.46 -12.00
C GLY A 162 5.75 -2.29 -12.06
N HIS A 163 6.18 -1.15 -12.61
CA HIS A 163 5.32 0.01 -12.82
C HIS A 163 5.60 0.67 -14.19
N VAL A 164 4.57 0.72 -15.05
CA VAL A 164 4.61 1.34 -16.38
C VAL A 164 3.44 2.29 -16.60
N GLY A 165 3.48 3.03 -17.70
CA GLY A 165 2.56 4.13 -17.96
C GLY A 165 3.22 5.43 -17.51
N LEU A 166 2.49 6.24 -16.74
CA LEU A 166 3.08 7.41 -16.09
C LEU A 166 3.94 6.93 -14.93
N THR A 167 5.24 7.23 -14.95
CA THR A 167 6.17 6.93 -13.87
C THR A 167 6.56 8.26 -13.20
N PRO A 168 5.96 8.63 -12.06
CA PRO A 168 6.19 9.91 -11.37
C PRO A 168 7.66 10.28 -11.17
N GLN A 169 8.54 9.29 -10.95
CA GLN A 169 9.97 9.56 -10.78
C GLN A 169 10.61 10.18 -12.02
N LYS A 170 10.02 9.92 -13.20
CA LYS A 170 10.41 10.48 -14.50
C LYS A 170 9.49 11.64 -14.94
N HIS A 171 8.73 12.28 -14.04
CA HIS A 171 7.77 13.33 -14.38
C HIS A 171 8.42 14.50 -15.16
N ASN A 172 9.66 14.85 -14.85
CA ASN A 172 10.42 15.88 -15.57
C ASN A 172 10.65 15.51 -17.05
N THR A 173 10.90 14.22 -17.34
CA THR A 173 11.02 13.71 -18.71
C THR A 173 9.68 13.75 -19.45
N PHE A 174 8.57 13.54 -18.75
CA PHE A 174 7.21 13.59 -19.34
C PHE A 174 6.62 15.00 -19.42
N GLY A 175 7.28 16.00 -18.85
CA GLY A 175 6.76 17.37 -18.74
C GLY A 175 5.49 17.44 -17.88
N GLY A 176 5.50 16.71 -16.75
CA GLY A 176 4.44 16.66 -15.74
C GLY A 176 3.58 15.39 -15.77
N TYR A 177 2.54 15.37 -14.94
CA TYR A 177 1.62 14.24 -14.76
C TYR A 177 0.57 14.18 -15.88
N LYS A 178 0.91 13.51 -16.99
CA LYS A 178 0.05 13.42 -18.18
C LYS A 178 -0.30 11.97 -18.50
N VAL A 179 -1.50 11.80 -19.06
CA VAL A 179 -1.98 10.52 -19.61
C VAL A 179 -0.99 9.99 -20.65
N GLN A 180 -0.67 8.71 -20.57
CA GLN A 180 0.27 8.03 -21.46
C GLN A 180 -0.45 7.22 -22.53
N GLY A 181 0.23 6.82 -23.60
CA GLY A 181 -0.36 5.99 -24.66
C GLY A 181 -1.35 6.72 -25.58
N GLY A 182 -1.20 8.05 -25.73
CA GLY A 182 -2.01 8.87 -26.64
C GLY A 182 -1.66 8.72 -28.13
N SER A 183 -0.51 8.14 -28.46
CA SER A 183 -0.08 7.80 -29.82
C SER A 183 0.11 6.29 -29.98
N PHE A 184 0.14 5.80 -31.22
CA PHE A 184 0.38 4.39 -31.51
C PHE A 184 1.73 3.91 -30.95
N GLU A 185 2.79 4.69 -31.12
CA GLU A 185 4.15 4.39 -30.68
C GLU A 185 4.20 4.26 -29.16
N ARG A 186 3.62 5.23 -28.43
CA ARG A 186 3.61 5.19 -26.97
C ARG A 186 2.72 4.06 -26.44
N ALA A 187 1.60 3.78 -27.10
CA ALA A 187 0.74 2.66 -26.75
C ALA A 187 1.45 1.30 -26.96
N LYS A 188 2.16 1.15 -28.08
CA LYS A 188 2.98 -0.02 -28.38
C LYS A 188 4.09 -0.20 -27.35
N GLU A 189 4.80 0.87 -26.99
CA GLU A 189 5.83 0.83 -25.94
C GLU A 189 5.28 0.30 -24.62
N ILE A 190 4.13 0.78 -24.15
CA ILE A 190 3.52 0.29 -22.90
C ILE A 190 3.23 -1.21 -22.96
N LEU A 191 2.73 -1.72 -24.09
CA LEU A 191 2.47 -3.15 -24.27
C LEU A 191 3.77 -3.98 -24.28
N ASP A 192 4.79 -3.48 -24.97
CA ASP A 192 6.11 -4.12 -25.02
C ASP A 192 6.79 -4.11 -23.64
N ASP A 193 6.65 -3.01 -22.89
CA ASP A 193 7.15 -2.87 -21.52
C ASP A 193 6.46 -3.88 -20.59
N CYS A 194 5.12 -4.03 -20.66
CA CYS A 194 4.40 -5.01 -19.85
C CYS A 194 4.94 -6.43 -20.06
N ARG A 195 5.10 -6.84 -21.33
CA ARG A 195 5.64 -8.16 -21.68
C ARG A 195 7.09 -8.32 -21.22
N ALA A 196 7.91 -7.29 -21.41
CA ALA A 196 9.31 -7.33 -21.02
C ALA A 196 9.47 -7.44 -19.49
N LEU A 197 8.60 -6.78 -18.72
CA LEU A 197 8.55 -6.89 -17.26
C LEU A 197 8.09 -8.29 -16.81
N GLU A 198 7.06 -8.85 -17.44
CA GLU A 198 6.64 -10.24 -17.19
C GLU A 198 7.80 -11.22 -17.44
N GLU A 199 8.48 -11.11 -18.59
CA GLU A 199 9.66 -11.91 -18.91
C GLU A 199 10.82 -11.71 -17.92
N ALA A 200 10.91 -10.53 -17.27
CA ALA A 200 11.90 -10.26 -16.24
C ALA A 200 11.55 -10.90 -14.88
N GLY A 201 10.32 -11.37 -14.69
CA GLY A 201 9.89 -12.12 -13.52
C GLY A 201 9.15 -11.31 -12.46
N VAL A 202 8.58 -10.15 -12.81
CA VAL A 202 7.69 -9.42 -11.89
C VAL A 202 6.50 -10.28 -11.49
N PHE A 203 5.98 -10.11 -10.26
CA PHE A 203 4.78 -10.83 -9.82
C PHE A 203 3.47 -10.09 -10.16
N SER A 204 3.54 -8.79 -10.45
CA SER A 204 2.43 -7.93 -10.83
C SER A 204 2.95 -6.67 -11.52
N ILE A 205 2.09 -5.96 -12.25
CA ILE A 205 2.44 -4.71 -12.96
C ILE A 205 1.43 -3.62 -12.64
N VAL A 206 1.89 -2.45 -12.16
CA VAL A 206 1.07 -1.25 -12.05
C VAL A 206 0.96 -0.58 -13.42
N LEU A 207 -0.27 -0.20 -13.78
CA LEU A 207 -0.60 0.61 -14.96
C LEU A 207 -1.14 1.95 -14.48
N GLU A 208 -0.37 3.02 -14.66
CA GLU A 208 -0.77 4.37 -14.21
C GLU A 208 -1.10 5.31 -15.37
N CYS A 209 -2.26 5.97 -15.27
CA CYS A 209 -2.72 6.98 -16.21
C CYS A 209 -2.70 6.51 -17.68
N VAL A 210 -3.20 5.30 -17.92
CA VAL A 210 -3.28 4.64 -19.24
C VAL A 210 -4.74 4.61 -19.72
N PRO A 211 -5.05 4.91 -21.00
CA PRO A 211 -6.40 4.81 -21.54
C PRO A 211 -7.02 3.43 -21.29
N ASN A 212 -8.29 3.40 -20.86
CA ASN A 212 -8.98 2.16 -20.45
C ASN A 212 -8.84 1.00 -21.46
N LYS A 213 -8.96 1.29 -22.76
CA LYS A 213 -8.84 0.27 -23.81
C LYS A 213 -7.41 -0.22 -24.01
N LEU A 214 -6.42 0.62 -23.78
CA LEU A 214 -5.02 0.20 -23.80
C LEU A 214 -4.69 -0.64 -22.56
N ALA A 215 -5.21 -0.28 -21.38
CA ALA A 215 -5.04 -1.07 -20.16
C ALA A 215 -5.71 -2.45 -20.25
N GLU A 216 -6.86 -2.55 -20.90
CA GLU A 216 -7.52 -3.82 -21.23
C GLU A 216 -6.63 -4.70 -22.12
N LEU A 217 -6.05 -4.12 -23.18
CA LEU A 217 -5.11 -4.84 -24.05
C LEU A 217 -3.83 -5.24 -23.33
N ALA A 218 -3.28 -4.37 -22.48
CA ALA A 218 -2.09 -4.65 -21.69
C ALA A 218 -2.33 -5.81 -20.72
N THR A 219 -3.45 -5.77 -20.00
CA THR A 219 -3.88 -6.83 -19.07
C THR A 219 -4.08 -8.17 -19.78
N ALA A 220 -4.66 -8.17 -20.98
CA ALA A 220 -4.84 -9.38 -21.78
C ALA A 220 -3.53 -9.91 -22.39
N SER A 221 -2.45 -9.11 -22.39
CA SER A 221 -1.18 -9.44 -23.05
C SER A 221 -0.14 -10.11 -22.14
N VAL A 222 -0.42 -10.19 -20.84
CA VAL A 222 0.47 -10.76 -19.80
C VAL A 222 -0.32 -11.71 -18.89
N ASN A 223 0.38 -12.62 -18.21
CA ASN A 223 -0.20 -13.62 -17.30
C ASN A 223 0.04 -13.31 -15.82
N VAL A 224 0.50 -12.09 -15.52
CA VAL A 224 0.64 -11.56 -14.17
C VAL A 224 -0.47 -10.54 -13.90
N PRO A 225 -0.95 -10.40 -12.65
CA PRO A 225 -1.97 -9.42 -12.33
C PRO A 225 -1.52 -7.99 -12.65
N THR A 226 -2.39 -7.24 -13.32
CA THR A 226 -2.24 -5.79 -13.52
C THR A 226 -3.00 -5.01 -12.46
N ILE A 227 -2.39 -3.97 -11.90
CA ILE A 227 -2.99 -3.11 -10.87
C ILE A 227 -3.15 -1.71 -11.48
N GLY A 228 -4.39 -1.25 -11.64
CA GLY A 228 -4.68 0.04 -12.25
C GLY A 228 -4.69 1.20 -11.26
N ILE A 229 -4.23 2.36 -11.71
CA ILE A 229 -4.51 3.67 -11.10
C ILE A 229 -4.73 4.66 -12.23
N GLY A 230 -5.99 5.06 -12.43
CA GLY A 230 -6.37 5.79 -13.65
C GLY A 230 -6.22 4.98 -14.95
N ALA A 231 -6.35 3.65 -14.87
CA ALA A 231 -6.27 2.71 -16.00
C ALA A 231 -7.61 2.04 -16.35
N GLY A 232 -8.72 2.51 -15.76
CA GLY A 232 -10.04 1.91 -15.94
C GLY A 232 -10.21 0.57 -15.21
N PRO A 233 -11.36 -0.09 -15.36
CA PRO A 233 -11.70 -1.28 -14.59
C PRO A 233 -11.20 -2.61 -15.20
N SER A 234 -10.75 -2.62 -16.45
CA SER A 234 -10.35 -3.84 -17.18
C SER A 234 -8.93 -4.31 -16.83
N VAL A 235 -8.59 -4.27 -15.55
CA VAL A 235 -7.31 -4.66 -14.94
C VAL A 235 -7.58 -5.67 -13.81
N SER A 236 -6.55 -6.36 -13.33
CA SER A 236 -6.70 -7.40 -12.29
C SER A 236 -6.91 -6.87 -10.87
N GLY A 237 -6.67 -5.59 -10.63
CA GLY A 237 -6.81 -4.95 -9.32
C GLY A 237 -6.67 -3.43 -9.42
N GLN A 238 -6.82 -2.73 -8.31
CA GLN A 238 -6.76 -1.25 -8.27
C GLN A 238 -5.90 -0.77 -7.13
N VAL A 239 -5.17 0.33 -7.34
CA VAL A 239 -4.44 1.06 -6.31
C VAL A 239 -4.91 2.52 -6.23
N LEU A 240 -5.04 3.05 -5.01
CA LEU A 240 -5.21 4.47 -4.75
C LEU A 240 -4.30 4.92 -3.61
N VAL A 241 -3.88 6.18 -3.68
CA VAL A 241 -3.24 6.87 -2.56
C VAL A 241 -4.29 7.06 -1.46
N LEU A 242 -4.00 6.56 -0.25
CA LEU A 242 -4.96 6.57 0.86
C LEU A 242 -5.39 8.00 1.25
N ALA A 243 -4.47 8.96 1.20
CA ALA A 243 -4.76 10.37 1.45
C ALA A 243 -5.81 10.92 0.48
N ASP A 244 -5.65 10.64 -0.81
CA ASP A 244 -6.59 11.09 -1.85
C ASP A 244 -7.94 10.41 -1.70
N MET A 245 -7.94 9.10 -1.47
CA MET A 245 -9.16 8.30 -1.28
C MET A 245 -9.98 8.76 -0.06
N LEU A 246 -9.33 9.20 1.02
CA LEU A 246 -9.97 9.68 2.23
C LEU A 246 -10.23 11.20 2.25
N GLY A 247 -9.76 11.93 1.22
CA GLY A 247 -9.88 13.38 1.18
C GLY A 247 -9.10 14.06 2.32
N MET A 248 -7.87 13.62 2.56
CA MET A 248 -6.98 14.16 3.61
C MET A 248 -6.29 15.48 3.21
N ASN A 249 -6.39 15.87 1.94
CA ASN A 249 -5.82 17.10 1.41
C ASN A 249 -6.91 18.12 1.10
N ASP A 250 -6.56 19.40 1.14
CA ASP A 250 -7.42 20.54 0.78
C ASP A 250 -7.47 20.83 -0.73
N LYS A 251 -6.72 20.05 -1.52
CA LYS A 251 -6.64 20.17 -2.98
C LYS A 251 -7.67 19.28 -3.66
N ALA A 252 -8.16 19.73 -4.82
CA ALA A 252 -9.02 18.92 -5.67
C ALA A 252 -8.27 17.64 -6.10
N PRO A 253 -8.90 16.45 -5.99
CA PRO A 253 -8.25 15.20 -6.33
C PRO A 253 -8.08 15.06 -7.85
N ALA A 254 -7.13 14.23 -8.28
CA ALA A 254 -6.97 13.89 -9.68
C ALA A 254 -8.23 13.23 -10.25
N LYS A 255 -8.46 13.35 -11.57
CA LYS A 255 -9.69 12.87 -12.25
C LYS A 255 -10.03 11.39 -11.97
N PHE A 256 -9.03 10.54 -11.80
CA PHE A 256 -9.23 9.11 -11.58
C PHE A 256 -9.53 8.73 -10.13
N VAL A 257 -9.39 9.68 -9.19
CA VAL A 257 -9.62 9.44 -7.77
C VAL A 257 -11.11 9.54 -7.48
N LYS A 258 -11.63 8.53 -6.78
CA LYS A 258 -12.91 8.61 -6.08
C LYS A 258 -12.62 8.88 -4.60
N GLN A 259 -13.11 10.01 -4.09
CA GLN A 259 -13.12 10.28 -2.65
C GLN A 259 -14.25 9.48 -1.98
N TYR A 260 -13.90 8.74 -0.94
CA TYR A 260 -14.83 7.99 -0.10
C TYR A 260 -15.15 8.71 1.20
N MET A 261 -14.37 9.76 1.53
CA MET A 261 -14.55 10.60 2.71
C MET A 261 -14.09 12.03 2.39
N ASN A 262 -14.54 12.99 3.21
CA ASN A 262 -14.03 14.37 3.24
C ASN A 262 -13.31 14.59 4.60
N PHE A 263 -12.14 13.99 4.76
CA PHE A 263 -11.44 13.99 6.03
C PHE A 263 -10.91 15.37 6.43
N PHE A 264 -10.30 16.10 5.50
CA PHE A 264 -9.64 17.38 5.78
C PHE A 264 -10.61 18.40 6.37
N ASP A 265 -11.77 18.60 5.75
CA ASP A 265 -12.77 19.55 6.25
C ASP A 265 -13.34 19.11 7.61
N GLN A 266 -13.61 17.81 7.78
CA GLN A 266 -14.12 17.27 9.03
C GLN A 266 -13.11 17.42 10.17
N ALA A 267 -11.84 17.11 9.92
CA ALA A 267 -10.77 17.27 10.88
C ALA A 267 -10.56 18.75 11.24
N THR A 268 -10.57 19.64 10.23
CA THR A 268 -10.44 21.09 10.42
C THR A 268 -11.59 21.62 11.28
N ALA A 269 -12.83 21.22 11.00
CA ALA A 269 -13.99 21.60 11.79
C ALA A 269 -13.91 21.08 13.23
N ALA A 270 -13.48 19.83 13.43
CA ALA A 270 -13.33 19.24 14.76
C ALA A 270 -12.25 19.95 15.60
N VAL A 271 -11.12 20.31 14.99
CA VAL A 271 -10.05 21.07 15.67
C VAL A 271 -10.52 22.50 15.98
N ALA A 272 -11.28 23.12 15.09
CA ALA A 272 -11.89 24.43 15.35
C ALA A 272 -12.90 24.37 16.51
N GLN A 273 -13.71 23.30 16.59
CA GLN A 273 -14.63 23.09 17.70
C GLN A 273 -13.88 22.92 19.03
N TYR A 274 -12.80 22.13 19.05
CA TYR A 274 -11.96 21.99 20.25
C TYR A 274 -11.43 23.35 20.74
N LYS A 275 -11.01 24.23 19.83
CA LYS A 275 -10.60 25.60 20.18
C LYS A 275 -11.75 26.36 20.86
N THR A 276 -12.96 26.31 20.30
CA THR A 276 -14.15 26.95 20.88
C THR A 276 -14.43 26.40 22.28
N ASP A 277 -14.44 25.07 22.44
CA ASP A 277 -14.72 24.42 23.72
C ASP A 277 -13.71 24.82 24.81
N VAL A 278 -12.43 25.00 24.45
CA VAL A 278 -11.39 25.49 25.37
C VAL A 278 -11.62 26.96 25.74
N GLN A 279 -11.97 27.81 24.77
CA GLN A 279 -12.20 29.25 24.99
C GLN A 279 -13.43 29.49 25.87
N GLU A 280 -14.47 28.68 25.72
CA GLU A 280 -15.71 28.73 26.51
C GLU A 280 -15.61 27.97 27.84
N ARG A 281 -14.48 27.26 28.08
CA ARG A 281 -14.29 26.33 29.21
C ARG A 281 -15.34 25.22 29.26
N ALA A 282 -15.90 24.85 28.11
CA ALA A 282 -16.73 23.66 27.95
C ALA A 282 -15.88 22.39 27.99
N PHE A 283 -14.63 22.46 27.52
CA PHE A 283 -13.63 21.40 27.67
C PHE A 283 -12.49 21.85 28.60
N PRO A 284 -12.00 20.96 29.50
CA PRO A 284 -12.53 19.62 29.80
C PRO A 284 -13.80 19.65 30.66
N ASP A 285 -14.74 18.74 30.41
CA ASP A 285 -15.79 18.43 31.38
C ASP A 285 -15.15 17.83 32.67
N PRO A 286 -15.37 18.40 33.87
CA PRO A 286 -14.71 17.94 35.09
C PRO A 286 -15.12 16.54 35.57
N ASN A 287 -16.28 16.03 35.15
CA ASN A 287 -16.78 14.72 35.54
C ASN A 287 -16.36 13.62 34.58
N GLU A 288 -16.24 13.93 33.29
CA GLU A 288 -15.84 12.97 32.25
C GLU A 288 -14.32 12.93 32.05
N HIS A 289 -13.68 14.11 31.99
CA HIS A 289 -12.26 14.25 31.64
C HIS A 289 -11.39 14.63 32.84
N GLY A 290 -12.01 15.03 33.97
CA GLY A 290 -11.33 15.47 35.19
C GLY A 290 -11.06 14.34 36.19
N TYR A 291 -10.09 14.55 37.07
CA TYR A 291 -9.77 13.65 38.17
C TYR A 291 -10.32 14.21 39.50
N LYS A 292 -10.97 13.36 40.30
CA LYS A 292 -11.57 13.77 41.58
C LYS A 292 -10.55 13.74 42.72
N MET A 293 -10.65 14.69 43.65
CA MET A 293 -9.89 14.71 44.90
C MET A 293 -10.77 14.30 46.09
N LYS A 294 -10.20 13.58 47.06
CA LYS A 294 -10.88 13.28 48.32
C LYS A 294 -11.15 14.57 49.10
N SER A 295 -12.34 14.68 49.69
CA SER A 295 -12.76 15.87 50.44
C SER A 295 -11.84 16.21 51.62
N SER A 296 -11.24 15.20 52.28
CA SER A 296 -10.29 15.42 53.38
C SER A 296 -9.01 16.14 52.92
N VAL A 297 -8.45 15.71 51.79
CA VAL A 297 -7.26 16.33 51.19
C VAL A 297 -7.57 17.77 50.75
N LEU A 298 -8.76 18.01 50.21
CA LEU A 298 -9.19 19.35 49.83
C LEU A 298 -9.31 20.28 51.04
N GLN A 299 -9.78 19.79 52.19
CA GLN A 299 -9.87 20.58 53.42
C GLN A 299 -8.48 20.93 53.96
N GLU A 300 -7.54 19.98 53.97
CA GLU A 300 -6.16 20.21 54.40
C GLU A 300 -5.46 21.28 53.55
N ILE A 301 -5.60 21.21 52.22
CA ILE A 301 -5.04 22.22 51.31
C ILE A 301 -5.67 23.59 51.54
N LYS A 302 -6.98 23.68 51.74
CA LYS A 302 -7.65 24.96 52.05
C LYS A 302 -7.10 25.58 53.33
N ALA A 303 -6.95 24.79 54.40
CA ALA A 303 -6.40 25.26 55.66
C ALA A 303 -4.91 25.69 55.56
N TYR A 304 -4.15 25.09 54.64
CA TYR A 304 -2.78 25.52 54.34
C TYR A 304 -2.73 26.88 53.63
N MET A 305 -3.64 27.15 52.70
CA MET A 305 -3.66 28.40 51.92
C MET A 305 -4.11 29.64 52.71
N GLU A 306 -4.81 29.45 53.83
CA GLU A 306 -5.28 30.54 54.70
C GLU A 306 -4.23 31.01 55.73
N LYS A 307 -3.07 30.35 55.80
CA LYS A 307 -1.91 30.73 56.63
C LYS A 307 -0.92 31.59 55.86
#